data_AF-A0A1G1NQM3-F1
#
_entry.id   AF-A0A1G1NQM3-F1
#
_cell.length_a   1.000
_cell.length_b   1.000
_cell.length_c   1.000
_cell.angle_alpha   90.00
_cell.angle_beta   90.00
_cell.angle_gamma   90.00
#
_symmetry.space_group_name_H-M   'P 1'
#
loop_
_entity.id
_entity.type
_entity.pdbx_description
1 polymer ?
#
loop_
_entity_poly.entity_id
_entity_poly.type
_entity_poly.pdbx_seq_one_letter_code
_entity_poly.pdbx_strand_id
1 'polypeptide(L)'
;MLHKTQYAIRNTHDAKGVALIIVIFAMMLFAVLGWTLANLQSGDFEINLRNLDSERALGLAEAGAQWALNQLSQNASWRTSADTICNVTVGSDWSAQNLNASTGQYNIYVCCRPPQATESGDAVIESIGYAPYQSSYRAMRQVKVAVSLGGLTNAVMTQPADPDVVNKGLLNWWPARQNHTIQIEGNVYTGHYDGDGDAAYDEAGQDYDDQPAPILPQDSESPSDERRNFTASYPSIDMAWFYNNTAAGNRWPSPSNRDIEAAALATSSGSTLNVDQGGFFNGMQNMAVRNSGPGHGTWNDGDWAVINTVPGGYNYTRATLDRTIGDDWDNDTVKLVRRVYNNVFNDGLRYTGGLASGEAGALSADLLIDLRSTDVELRNTYHICEGDIVVKGTNELAIRFTGTGTRYPTLATQNGDIISIEPLEALALSESQRQRLRQIDGLVYSEFGHVNLNYIRPPVTSSPSFRGNLVYGYRITLDGATTVTYVPAVLSSSGGFIFASSELNWQEQ
;
A
#
# COMPACT_ATOMS: atom_id res chain seq x y z
N MET A 1 16.69 -40.91 -127.22
CA MET A 1 16.94 -39.45 -127.31
C MET A 1 16.12 -38.78 -126.22
N LEU A 2 16.74 -37.87 -125.48
CA LEU A 2 16.25 -37.21 -124.26
C LEU A 2 14.82 -36.67 -124.35
N HIS A 3 14.06 -36.75 -123.24
CA HIS A 3 13.41 -35.57 -122.66
C HIS A 3 13.25 -35.68 -121.14
N LYS A 4 13.75 -34.66 -120.45
CA LYS A 4 13.70 -34.41 -119.01
C LYS A 4 12.27 -34.07 -118.59
N THR A 5 11.87 -34.49 -117.41
CA THR A 5 10.82 -33.80 -116.62
C THR A 5 11.38 -33.53 -115.24
N GLN A 6 11.48 -32.24 -114.92
CA GLN A 6 11.92 -31.71 -113.63
C GLN A 6 10.87 -32.04 -112.56
N TYR A 7 11.28 -32.67 -111.46
CA TYR A 7 10.52 -32.65 -110.22
C TYR A 7 10.94 -31.42 -109.41
N ALA A 8 9.99 -30.50 -109.25
CA ALA A 8 10.11 -29.40 -108.31
C ALA A 8 10.10 -29.94 -106.88
N ILE A 9 11.21 -29.79 -106.17
CA ILE A 9 11.26 -29.99 -104.72
C ILE A 9 10.50 -28.83 -104.09
N ARG A 10 9.25 -29.07 -103.69
CA ARG A 10 8.51 -28.16 -102.82
C ARG A 10 8.90 -28.48 -101.38
N ASN A 11 9.83 -27.71 -100.83
CA ASN A 11 10.06 -27.62 -99.40
C ASN A 11 8.81 -26.99 -98.75
N THR A 12 7.91 -27.82 -98.23
CA THR A 12 6.85 -27.37 -97.32
C THR A 12 7.23 -27.72 -95.89
N HIS A 13 8.07 -26.85 -95.34
CA HIS A 13 8.22 -26.46 -93.92
C HIS A 13 7.64 -27.37 -92.82
N ASP A 14 8.56 -27.95 -92.06
CA ASP A 14 8.45 -28.45 -90.67
C ASP A 14 8.10 -27.36 -89.64
N ALA A 15 7.14 -26.47 -89.92
CA ALA A 15 6.75 -25.42 -88.97
C ALA A 15 5.61 -25.86 -88.04
N LYS A 16 4.77 -26.83 -88.44
CA LYS A 16 3.57 -27.23 -87.68
C LYS A 16 3.87 -28.23 -86.55
N GLY A 17 4.85 -29.11 -86.72
CA GLY A 17 5.28 -30.05 -85.68
C GLY A 17 6.10 -29.38 -84.57
N VAL A 18 7.01 -28.48 -84.94
CA VAL A 18 7.84 -27.71 -83.99
C VAL A 18 6.98 -26.71 -83.20
N ALA A 19 6.02 -26.03 -83.84
CA ALA A 19 5.10 -25.12 -83.15
C ALA A 19 4.23 -25.84 -82.10
N LEU A 20 3.75 -27.06 -82.40
CA LEU A 20 2.94 -27.85 -81.44
C LEU A 20 3.76 -28.24 -80.20
N ILE A 21 5.00 -28.69 -80.39
CA ILE A 21 5.89 -29.07 -79.29
C ILE A 21 6.20 -27.86 -78.41
N ILE A 22 6.48 -26.69 -79.01
CA ILE A 22 6.73 -25.45 -78.27
C ILE A 22 5.49 -25.03 -77.46
N VAL A 23 4.28 -25.15 -78.03
CA VAL A 23 3.03 -24.82 -77.31
C VAL A 23 2.78 -25.77 -76.15
N ILE A 24 3.01 -27.07 -76.31
CA ILE A 24 2.86 -28.06 -75.23
C ILE A 24 3.89 -27.79 -74.13
N PHE A 25 5.15 -27.52 -74.49
CA PHE A 25 6.19 -27.16 -73.52
C PHE A 25 5.84 -25.86 -72.79
N ALA A 26 5.38 -24.83 -73.50
CA ALA A 26 4.95 -23.58 -72.89
C ALA A 26 3.75 -23.81 -71.95
N MET A 27 2.75 -24.58 -72.34
CA MET A 27 1.59 -24.91 -71.49
C MET A 27 2.01 -25.69 -70.24
N MET A 28 2.92 -26.65 -70.34
CA MET A 28 3.47 -27.35 -69.17
C MET A 28 4.26 -26.40 -68.27
N LEU A 29 5.07 -25.53 -68.84
CA LEU A 29 5.88 -24.56 -68.09
C LEU A 29 4.98 -23.55 -67.37
N PHE A 30 3.92 -23.07 -68.01
CA PHE A 30 2.89 -22.22 -67.38
C PHE A 30 2.08 -22.96 -66.32
N ALA A 31 1.76 -24.24 -66.50
CA ALA A 31 1.07 -25.04 -65.49
C ALA A 31 1.94 -25.27 -64.24
N VAL A 32 3.23 -25.58 -64.43
CA VAL A 32 4.18 -25.72 -63.32
C VAL A 32 4.40 -24.39 -62.62
N LEU A 33 4.60 -23.29 -63.36
CA LEU A 33 4.73 -21.95 -62.79
C LEU A 33 3.46 -21.53 -62.02
N GLY A 34 2.28 -21.75 -62.57
CA GLY A 34 1.00 -21.46 -61.91
C GLY A 34 0.81 -22.24 -60.62
N TRP A 35 1.18 -23.53 -60.62
CA TRP A 35 1.15 -24.37 -59.42
C TRP A 35 2.14 -23.88 -58.36
N THR A 36 3.37 -23.55 -58.74
CA THR A 36 4.38 -23.04 -57.80
C THR A 36 3.98 -21.67 -57.22
N LEU A 37 3.39 -20.78 -58.02
CA LEU A 37 2.97 -19.46 -57.56
C LEU A 37 1.79 -19.54 -56.58
N ALA A 38 0.84 -20.45 -56.83
CA ALA A 38 -0.28 -20.70 -55.92
C ALA A 38 0.18 -21.29 -54.57
N ASN A 39 1.18 -22.17 -54.59
CA ASN A 39 1.77 -22.74 -53.38
C ASN A 39 2.63 -21.73 -52.59
N LEU A 40 3.34 -20.82 -53.28
CA LEU A 40 4.08 -19.74 -52.63
C LEU A 40 3.14 -18.71 -51.99
N GLN A 41 2.07 -18.30 -52.69
CA GLN A 41 1.09 -17.37 -52.13
C GLN A 41 0.34 -17.94 -50.91
N SER A 42 0.01 -19.23 -50.93
CA SER A 42 -0.62 -19.90 -49.78
C SER A 42 0.33 -20.09 -48.61
N GLY A 43 1.60 -20.43 -48.87
CA GLY A 43 2.65 -20.52 -47.85
C GLY A 43 2.93 -19.18 -47.16
N ASP A 44 3.09 -18.10 -47.91
CA ASP A 44 3.35 -16.76 -47.35
C ASP A 44 2.13 -16.24 -46.56
N PHE A 45 0.90 -16.54 -47.00
CA PHE A 45 -0.30 -16.18 -46.27
C PHE A 45 -0.43 -16.97 -44.95
N GLU A 46 -0.13 -18.27 -44.96
CA GLU A 46 -0.17 -19.10 -43.76
C GLU A 46 0.90 -18.69 -42.73
N ILE A 47 2.12 -18.36 -43.17
CA ILE A 47 3.20 -17.89 -42.29
C ILE A 47 2.83 -16.54 -41.64
N ASN A 48 2.33 -15.58 -42.42
CA ASN A 48 1.92 -14.28 -41.89
C ASN A 48 0.72 -14.39 -40.94
N LEU A 49 -0.23 -15.28 -41.22
CA LEU A 49 -1.36 -15.55 -40.32
C LEU A 49 -0.91 -16.22 -39.02
N ARG A 50 0.05 -17.15 -39.05
CA ARG A 50 0.60 -17.77 -37.84
C ARG A 50 1.28 -16.75 -36.94
N ASN A 51 2.04 -15.81 -37.52
CA ASN A 51 2.65 -14.72 -36.74
C ASN A 51 1.58 -13.81 -36.13
N LEU A 52 0.58 -13.40 -36.91
CA LEU A 52 -0.52 -12.57 -36.41
C LEU A 52 -1.35 -13.26 -35.31
N ASP A 53 -1.68 -14.54 -35.47
CA ASP A 53 -2.42 -15.29 -34.46
C ASP A 53 -1.58 -15.55 -33.20
N SER A 54 -0.26 -15.70 -33.34
CA SER A 54 0.67 -15.76 -32.20
C SER A 54 0.65 -14.46 -31.39
N GLU A 55 0.76 -13.30 -32.04
CA GLU A 55 0.68 -11.99 -31.37
C GLU A 55 -0.68 -11.77 -30.69
N ARG A 56 -1.77 -12.19 -31.34
CA ARG A 56 -3.12 -12.12 -30.75
C ARG A 56 -3.25 -13.03 -29.53
N ALA A 57 -2.72 -14.25 -29.60
CA ALA A 57 -2.73 -15.17 -28.46
C ALA A 57 -1.92 -14.60 -27.28
N LEU A 58 -0.78 -13.94 -27.55
CA LEU A 58 0.02 -13.26 -26.53
C LEU A 58 -0.75 -12.11 -25.88
N GLY A 59 -1.33 -11.19 -26.67
CA GLY A 59 -2.10 -10.07 -26.12
C GLY A 59 -3.31 -10.51 -25.28
N LEU A 60 -3.94 -11.64 -25.62
CA LEU A 60 -4.99 -12.25 -24.80
C LEU A 60 -4.45 -12.83 -23.48
N ALA A 61 -3.29 -13.49 -23.50
CA ALA A 61 -2.65 -14.00 -22.31
C ALA A 61 -2.24 -12.86 -21.35
N GLU A 62 -1.66 -11.77 -21.87
CA GLU A 62 -1.30 -10.58 -21.10
C GLU A 62 -2.52 -9.89 -20.48
N ALA A 63 -3.62 -9.76 -21.23
CA ALA A 63 -4.87 -9.21 -20.71
C ALA A 63 -5.43 -10.04 -19.54
N GLY A 64 -5.31 -11.37 -19.60
CA GLY A 64 -5.67 -12.25 -18.49
C GLY A 64 -4.77 -12.07 -17.27
N ALA A 65 -3.46 -11.95 -17.46
CA ALA A 65 -2.52 -11.68 -16.37
C ALA A 65 -2.80 -10.33 -15.70
N GLN A 66 -3.08 -9.28 -16.47
CA GLN A 66 -3.46 -7.96 -15.96
C GLN A 66 -4.77 -7.99 -15.17
N TRP A 67 -5.78 -8.72 -15.67
CA TRP A 67 -7.03 -8.91 -14.94
C TRP A 67 -6.80 -9.64 -13.61
N ALA A 68 -5.95 -10.68 -13.60
CA ALA A 68 -5.62 -11.45 -12.41
C ALA A 68 -4.84 -10.63 -11.37
N LEU A 69 -3.92 -9.78 -11.82
CA LEU A 69 -3.22 -8.81 -10.97
C LEU A 69 -4.21 -7.85 -10.31
N ASN A 70 -5.24 -7.39 -11.04
CA ASN A 70 -6.31 -6.58 -10.47
C ASN A 70 -7.19 -7.37 -9.48
N GLN A 71 -7.38 -8.68 -9.68
CA GLN A 71 -8.05 -9.52 -8.67
C GLN A 71 -7.20 -9.69 -7.41
N LEU A 72 -5.88 -9.86 -7.54
CA LEU A 72 -4.95 -9.96 -6.41
C LEU A 72 -4.81 -8.65 -5.65
N SER A 73 -4.81 -7.51 -6.33
CA SER A 73 -4.86 -6.20 -5.67
C SER A 73 -6.16 -5.99 -4.91
N GLN A 74 -7.26 -6.55 -5.45
CA GLN A 74 -8.60 -6.55 -4.84
C GLN A 74 -8.83 -7.62 -3.77
N ASN A 75 -8.00 -8.67 -3.71
CA ASN A 75 -7.99 -9.71 -2.70
C ASN A 75 -6.64 -10.45 -2.72
N ALA A 76 -5.75 -10.12 -1.79
CA ALA A 76 -4.41 -10.73 -1.71
C ALA A 76 -4.45 -12.26 -1.49
N SER A 77 -5.53 -12.78 -0.90
CA SER A 77 -5.74 -14.23 -0.71
C SER A 77 -6.47 -14.90 -1.89
N TRP A 78 -6.80 -14.16 -2.94
CA TRP A 78 -7.48 -14.74 -4.10
C TRP A 78 -6.59 -15.75 -4.79
N ARG A 79 -7.10 -16.97 -4.93
CA ARG A 79 -6.49 -18.06 -5.67
C ARG A 79 -7.61 -18.77 -6.43
N THR A 80 -7.34 -19.19 -7.66
CA THR A 80 -8.25 -20.07 -8.40
C THR A 80 -7.97 -21.54 -8.12
N SER A 81 -6.77 -21.85 -7.62
CA SER A 81 -6.36 -23.17 -7.15
C SER A 81 -5.69 -23.09 -5.78
N ALA A 82 -5.98 -24.06 -4.92
CA ALA A 82 -5.28 -24.23 -3.65
C ALA A 82 -3.92 -24.95 -3.82
N ASP A 83 -3.69 -25.59 -4.97
CA ASP A 83 -2.48 -26.34 -5.27
C ASP A 83 -1.39 -25.48 -5.91
N THR A 84 -0.13 -25.91 -5.81
CA THR A 84 1.05 -25.20 -6.37
C THR A 84 1.25 -25.43 -7.86
N ILE A 85 0.33 -26.10 -8.54
CA ILE A 85 0.43 -26.43 -9.96
C ILE A 85 -0.93 -26.18 -10.62
N CYS A 86 -0.93 -25.39 -11.69
CA CYS A 86 -2.06 -25.31 -12.61
C CYS A 86 -1.93 -26.46 -13.61
N ASN A 87 -2.94 -27.32 -13.74
CA ASN A 87 -2.90 -28.33 -14.79
C ASN A 87 -2.86 -27.65 -16.17
N VAL A 88 -1.97 -28.11 -17.04
CA VAL A 88 -1.82 -27.63 -18.42
C VAL A 88 -3.11 -27.83 -19.23
N THR A 89 -3.97 -28.76 -18.81
CA THR A 89 -5.32 -28.90 -19.34
C THR A 89 -6.28 -28.02 -18.55
N VAL A 90 -6.88 -27.03 -19.22
CA VAL A 90 -7.90 -26.15 -18.63
C VAL A 90 -8.99 -26.98 -17.94
N GLY A 91 -9.10 -26.83 -16.62
CA GLY A 91 -9.97 -27.62 -15.74
C GLY A 91 -10.62 -26.75 -14.66
N SER A 92 -11.02 -27.33 -13.52
CA SER A 92 -11.67 -26.62 -12.39
C SER A 92 -10.84 -25.47 -11.80
N ASP A 93 -9.53 -25.53 -12.02
CA ASP A 93 -8.54 -24.66 -11.37
C ASP A 93 -8.30 -23.35 -12.17
N TRP A 94 -8.93 -23.23 -13.34
CA TRP A 94 -8.82 -22.10 -14.25
C TRP A 94 -10.10 -21.27 -14.25
N SER A 95 -9.96 -19.95 -14.07
CA SER A 95 -11.04 -18.99 -14.26
C SER A 95 -11.12 -18.59 -15.73
N ALA A 96 -12.28 -18.84 -16.37
CA ALA A 96 -12.54 -18.42 -17.74
C ALA A 96 -13.06 -16.98 -17.77
N GLN A 97 -12.35 -16.11 -18.49
CA GLN A 97 -12.74 -14.72 -18.73
C GLN A 97 -13.11 -14.53 -20.20
N ASN A 98 -14.34 -14.08 -20.44
CA ASN A 98 -14.85 -13.85 -21.79
C ASN A 98 -14.66 -12.38 -22.15
N LEU A 99 -13.74 -12.09 -23.08
CA LEU A 99 -13.70 -10.79 -23.73
C LEU A 99 -14.64 -10.83 -24.95
N ASN A 100 -15.81 -10.20 -24.80
CA ASN A 100 -16.68 -9.88 -25.93
C ASN A 100 -16.13 -8.65 -26.64
N ALA A 101 -15.16 -8.83 -27.54
CA ALA A 101 -14.76 -7.78 -28.47
C ALA A 101 -15.71 -7.79 -29.68
N SER A 102 -15.91 -6.64 -30.32
CA SER A 102 -16.72 -6.50 -31.55
C SER A 102 -16.23 -7.39 -32.72
N THR A 103 -15.06 -8.01 -32.58
CA THR A 103 -14.38 -8.86 -33.56
C THR A 103 -14.38 -10.35 -33.23
N GLY A 104 -15.00 -10.79 -32.12
CA GLY A 104 -15.12 -12.21 -31.74
C GLY A 104 -15.20 -12.45 -30.22
N GLN A 105 -15.63 -13.65 -29.82
CA GLN A 105 -15.55 -14.12 -28.44
C GLN A 105 -14.21 -14.81 -28.22
N TYR A 106 -13.35 -14.21 -27.39
CA TYR A 106 -12.08 -14.81 -27.01
C TYR A 106 -12.16 -15.25 -25.55
N ASN A 107 -11.90 -16.53 -25.31
CA ASN A 107 -11.84 -17.09 -23.97
C ASN A 107 -10.40 -17.00 -23.47
N ILE A 108 -10.19 -16.25 -22.41
CA ILE A 108 -8.94 -16.17 -21.66
C ILE A 108 -9.06 -17.10 -20.46
N TYR A 109 -8.02 -17.88 -20.19
CA TYR A 109 -7.98 -18.73 -19.02
C TYR A 109 -6.88 -18.25 -18.09
N VAL A 110 -7.25 -17.99 -16.83
CA VAL A 110 -6.34 -17.53 -15.79
C VAL A 110 -6.32 -18.53 -14.64
N CYS A 111 -5.13 -18.91 -14.20
CA CYS A 111 -4.90 -19.67 -12.99
C CYS A 111 -4.04 -18.85 -12.02
N CYS A 112 -4.48 -18.72 -10.78
CA CYS A 112 -3.70 -18.11 -9.70
C CYS A 112 -3.53 -19.10 -8.56
N ARG A 113 -2.28 -19.32 -8.16
CA ARG A 113 -1.87 -20.38 -7.24
C ARG A 113 -0.75 -19.93 -6.29
N PRO A 114 -0.50 -20.66 -5.19
CA PRO A 114 0.73 -20.51 -4.42
C PRO A 114 1.99 -20.83 -5.26
N PRO A 115 3.15 -20.25 -4.92
CA PRO A 115 4.43 -20.51 -5.60
C PRO A 115 4.94 -21.94 -5.35
N GLN A 116 5.73 -22.46 -6.28
CA GLN A 116 6.54 -23.66 -6.11
C GLN A 116 7.87 -23.33 -5.43
N ALA A 117 8.58 -24.32 -4.89
CA ALA A 117 9.85 -24.13 -4.20
C ALA A 117 10.96 -23.44 -5.03
N THR A 118 10.83 -23.44 -6.36
CA THR A 118 11.77 -22.81 -7.30
C THR A 118 11.30 -21.44 -7.81
N GLU A 119 10.16 -20.94 -7.35
CA GLU A 119 9.55 -19.69 -7.79
C GLU A 119 9.59 -18.67 -6.65
N SER A 120 9.93 -17.41 -6.95
CA SER A 120 9.87 -16.30 -6.01
C SER A 120 8.49 -15.65 -6.00
N GLY A 121 8.08 -15.05 -4.89
CA GLY A 121 6.79 -14.34 -4.72
C GLY A 121 5.76 -15.09 -3.86
N ASP A 122 4.63 -14.44 -3.57
CA ASP A 122 3.55 -14.96 -2.69
C ASP A 122 2.38 -15.60 -3.46
N ALA A 123 2.27 -15.27 -4.74
CA ALA A 123 1.33 -15.84 -5.68
C ALA A 123 1.98 -16.00 -7.06
N VAL A 124 1.51 -16.97 -7.84
CA VAL A 124 1.89 -17.12 -9.23
C VAL A 124 0.63 -17.10 -10.07
N ILE A 125 0.63 -16.23 -11.09
CA ILE A 125 -0.41 -16.13 -12.09
C ILE A 125 0.10 -16.82 -13.36
N GLU A 126 -0.70 -17.72 -13.90
CA GLU A 126 -0.55 -18.27 -15.24
C GLU A 126 -1.78 -17.90 -16.07
N SER A 127 -1.56 -17.37 -17.27
CA SER A 127 -2.63 -16.95 -18.16
C SER A 127 -2.40 -17.53 -19.55
N ILE A 128 -3.44 -18.13 -20.14
CA ILE A 128 -3.39 -18.74 -21.47
C ILE A 128 -4.34 -18.00 -22.41
N GLY A 129 -3.79 -17.54 -23.53
CA GLY A 129 -4.53 -17.01 -24.67
C GLY A 129 -4.54 -18.00 -25.83
N TYR A 130 -5.71 -18.21 -26.43
CA TYR A 130 -5.88 -19.03 -27.63
C TYR A 130 -6.31 -18.16 -28.82
N ALA A 131 -5.72 -18.41 -29.99
CA ALA A 131 -6.14 -17.80 -31.24
C ALA A 131 -6.36 -18.89 -32.32
N PRO A 132 -7.53 -18.96 -32.98
CA PRO A 132 -8.74 -18.15 -32.74
C PRO A 132 -9.60 -18.63 -31.55
N TYR A 133 -9.65 -19.94 -31.27
CA TYR A 133 -10.50 -20.53 -30.22
C TYR A 133 -9.80 -21.72 -29.54
N GLN A 134 -10.10 -21.99 -28.28
CA GLN A 134 -9.49 -23.09 -27.52
C GLN A 134 -9.69 -24.48 -28.15
N SER A 135 -10.87 -24.78 -28.71
CA SER A 135 -11.15 -26.11 -29.28
C SER A 135 -10.44 -26.37 -30.61
N SER A 136 -9.93 -25.33 -31.26
CA SER A 136 -9.34 -25.39 -32.60
C SER A 136 -8.35 -24.24 -32.81
N TYR A 137 -7.38 -24.12 -31.91
CA TYR A 137 -6.41 -23.03 -31.95
C TYR A 137 -5.34 -23.30 -33.01
N ARG A 138 -4.84 -22.22 -33.62
CA ARG A 138 -3.62 -22.23 -34.44
C ARG A 138 -2.40 -21.78 -33.64
N ALA A 139 -2.60 -20.88 -32.70
CA ALA A 139 -1.59 -20.42 -31.76
C ALA A 139 -2.16 -20.42 -30.34
N MET A 140 -1.31 -20.82 -29.40
CA MET A 140 -1.55 -20.75 -27.96
C MET A 140 -0.32 -20.09 -27.36
N ARG A 141 -0.53 -19.10 -26.49
CA ARG A 141 0.54 -18.46 -25.72
C ARG A 141 0.17 -18.52 -24.26
N GLN A 142 1.18 -18.75 -23.43
CA GLN A 142 1.05 -18.73 -21.99
C GLN A 142 1.99 -17.67 -21.43
N VAL A 143 1.47 -16.88 -20.49
CA VAL A 143 2.25 -15.93 -19.72
C VAL A 143 2.22 -16.40 -18.27
N LYS A 144 3.40 -16.37 -17.63
CA LYS A 144 3.56 -16.67 -16.22
C LYS A 144 4.14 -15.45 -15.52
N VAL A 145 3.53 -15.08 -14.40
CA VAL A 145 3.93 -13.92 -13.59
C VAL A 145 4.01 -14.37 -12.13
N ALA A 146 5.20 -14.25 -11.55
CA ALA A 146 5.39 -14.32 -10.11
C ALA A 146 4.98 -12.99 -9.47
N VAL A 147 4.19 -13.04 -8.41
CA VAL A 147 3.65 -11.88 -7.72
C VAL A 147 4.05 -11.93 -6.26
N SER A 148 4.97 -11.06 -5.86
CA SER A 148 5.15 -10.72 -4.45
C SER A 148 3.99 -9.82 -4.02
N LEU A 149 3.17 -10.33 -3.10
CA LEU A 149 2.11 -9.56 -2.49
C LEU A 149 2.72 -8.85 -1.30
N GLY A 150 2.84 -7.54 -1.41
CA GLY A 150 3.25 -6.77 -0.25
C GLY A 150 2.28 -6.98 0.91
N GLY A 151 2.85 -7.27 2.07
CA GLY A 151 2.12 -7.49 3.30
C GLY A 151 2.98 -7.05 4.48
N LEU A 152 2.32 -6.78 5.59
CA LEU A 152 2.99 -6.47 6.84
C LEU A 152 3.29 -7.79 7.53
N THR A 153 4.54 -8.25 7.45
CA THR A 153 5.00 -9.54 7.99
C THR A 153 5.74 -9.40 9.32
N ASN A 154 5.99 -8.17 9.76
CA ASN A 154 6.74 -7.85 10.97
C ASN A 154 5.80 -7.26 12.03
N ALA A 155 6.06 -7.58 13.30
CA ALA A 155 5.40 -6.94 14.44
C ALA A 155 5.77 -5.46 14.53
N VAL A 156 7.05 -5.17 14.33
CA VAL A 156 7.62 -3.83 14.32
C VAL A 156 8.45 -3.67 13.06
N MET A 157 8.23 -2.59 12.32
CA MET A 157 9.03 -2.27 11.14
C MET A 157 9.33 -0.78 11.05
N THR A 158 10.60 -0.41 10.96
CA THR A 158 10.98 0.97 10.66
C THR A 158 11.26 1.15 9.16
N GLN A 159 11.35 2.39 8.70
CA GLN A 159 11.96 2.64 7.39
C GLN A 159 13.38 2.07 7.32
N PRO A 160 13.88 1.73 6.11
CA PRO A 160 15.27 1.33 5.95
C PRO A 160 16.20 2.44 6.42
N ALA A 161 17.32 2.05 7.04
CA ALA A 161 18.38 2.98 7.42
C ALA A 161 18.83 3.80 6.21
N ASP A 162 19.19 5.06 6.47
CA ASP A 162 19.78 5.95 5.48
C ASP A 162 21.11 6.44 6.06
N PRO A 163 22.24 6.20 5.36
CA PRO A 163 23.56 6.56 5.86
C PRO A 163 23.71 8.07 6.09
N ASP A 164 22.89 8.91 5.44
CA ASP A 164 22.92 10.35 5.59
C ASP A 164 21.98 10.85 6.71
N VAL A 165 21.12 9.98 7.25
CA VAL A 165 20.16 10.34 8.31
C VAL A 165 20.18 9.32 9.44
N VAL A 166 21.04 9.59 10.42
CA VAL A 166 21.36 8.74 11.58
C VAL A 166 20.12 8.21 12.32
N ASN A 167 19.04 8.99 12.41
CA ASN A 167 17.83 8.61 13.16
C ASN A 167 16.75 7.93 12.30
N LYS A 168 16.97 7.77 11.00
CA LYS A 168 16.02 7.08 10.13
C LYS A 168 16.13 5.59 10.35
N GLY A 169 14.98 4.95 10.49
CA GLY A 169 14.96 3.52 10.69
C GLY A 169 15.36 3.11 12.10
N LEU A 170 15.31 4.03 13.07
CA LEU A 170 15.67 3.77 14.46
C LEU A 170 14.51 3.16 15.23
N LEU A 171 14.75 2.04 15.91
CA LEU A 171 13.92 1.51 16.97
C LEU A 171 14.59 1.81 18.32
N ASN A 172 13.99 2.70 19.10
CA ASN A 172 14.48 3.10 20.42
C ASN A 172 13.54 2.58 21.52
N TRP A 173 14.09 1.88 22.51
CA TRP A 173 13.37 1.47 23.72
C TRP A 173 14.10 1.83 25.03
N TRP A 174 15.13 2.67 24.95
CA TRP A 174 15.83 3.17 26.12
C TRP A 174 14.90 3.75 27.20
N PRO A 175 13.89 4.59 26.86
CA PRO A 175 12.95 5.12 27.86
C PRO A 175 12.28 4.02 28.69
N ALA A 176 11.95 2.88 28.08
CA ALA A 176 11.37 1.74 28.78
C ALA A 176 12.39 0.96 29.60
N ARG A 177 13.63 0.79 29.09
CA ARG A 177 14.64 -0.14 29.63
C ARG A 177 14.93 0.05 31.12
N GLN A 178 14.83 1.27 31.63
CA GLN A 178 15.19 1.55 33.03
C GLN A 178 14.21 0.91 34.04
N ASN A 179 12.94 0.77 33.70
CA ASN A 179 11.90 0.40 34.67
C ASN A 179 10.80 -0.53 34.14
N HIS A 180 10.80 -0.83 32.84
CA HIS A 180 9.71 -1.54 32.19
C HIS A 180 10.19 -2.62 31.23
N THR A 181 9.27 -3.49 30.82
CA THR A 181 9.52 -4.56 29.86
C THR A 181 8.86 -4.23 28.53
N ILE A 182 9.64 -4.37 27.45
CA ILE A 182 9.13 -4.40 26.08
C ILE A 182 9.02 -5.86 25.64
N GLN A 183 7.84 -6.27 25.20
CA GLN A 183 7.59 -7.60 24.66
C GLN A 183 7.14 -7.49 23.21
N ILE A 184 7.93 -8.03 22.29
CA ILE A 184 7.58 -8.09 20.87
C ILE A 184 7.42 -9.57 20.47
N GLU A 185 6.21 -9.96 20.13
CA GLU A 185 5.85 -11.31 19.70
C GLU A 185 5.75 -11.34 18.17
N GLY A 186 6.88 -11.44 17.48
CA GLY A 186 6.96 -11.49 16.03
C GLY A 186 8.30 -10.94 15.53
N ASN A 187 8.44 -10.86 14.21
CA ASN A 187 9.67 -10.36 13.62
C ASN A 187 9.77 -8.83 13.80
N VAL A 188 10.99 -8.36 14.03
CA VAL A 188 11.34 -6.94 14.04
C VAL A 188 12.20 -6.67 12.81
N TYR A 189 11.86 -5.63 12.05
CA TYR A 189 12.66 -5.16 10.92
C TYR A 189 13.02 -3.70 11.15
N THR A 190 14.27 -3.42 11.46
CA THR A 190 14.70 -2.04 11.71
C THR A 190 16.11 -1.80 11.22
N GLY A 191 16.40 -0.53 10.92
CA GLY A 191 17.69 -0.09 10.40
C GLY A 191 18.74 0.08 11.51
N HIS A 192 18.30 0.59 12.67
CA HIS A 192 19.14 0.87 13.83
C HIS A 192 18.43 0.52 15.14
N TYR A 193 19.18 0.10 16.14
CA TYR A 193 18.71 -0.17 17.49
C TYR A 193 19.35 0.80 18.49
N ASP A 194 18.54 1.34 19.41
CA ASP A 194 19.00 2.16 20.55
C ASP A 194 18.33 1.65 21.83
N GLY A 195 19.14 0.99 22.65
CA GLY A 195 18.74 0.41 23.91
C GLY A 195 19.27 1.17 25.12
N ASP A 196 20.30 2.02 25.00
CA ASP A 196 20.95 2.68 26.14
C ASP A 196 20.83 4.22 26.14
N GLY A 197 20.25 4.79 25.09
CA GLY A 197 19.93 6.21 24.95
C GLY A 197 21.12 7.08 24.62
N ASP A 198 22.23 6.51 24.19
CA ASP A 198 23.39 7.26 23.73
C ASP A 198 23.31 7.61 22.22
N ALA A 199 24.41 8.08 21.63
CA ALA A 199 24.44 8.49 20.22
C ALA A 199 25.11 7.46 19.29
N ALA A 200 25.58 6.35 19.85
CA ALA A 200 26.10 5.20 19.14
C ALA A 200 24.99 4.15 19.03
N TYR A 201 24.66 3.76 17.81
CA TYR A 201 23.63 2.77 17.58
C TYR A 201 24.25 1.43 17.21
N ASP A 202 23.47 0.37 17.42
CA ASP A 202 23.79 -1.00 17.04
C ASP A 202 24.96 -1.63 17.82
N GLU A 203 25.16 -1.21 19.07
CA GLU A 203 26.18 -1.74 19.96
C GLU A 203 25.75 -3.07 20.59
N ALA A 204 26.50 -4.13 20.27
CA ALA A 204 26.28 -5.44 20.87
C ALA A 204 26.63 -5.43 22.37
N GLY A 205 25.77 -6.02 23.20
CA GLY A 205 25.85 -6.01 24.66
C GLY A 205 25.34 -4.72 25.32
N GLN A 206 25.13 -3.64 24.56
CA GLN A 206 24.58 -2.37 25.05
C GLN A 206 23.16 -2.15 24.53
N ASP A 207 22.99 -2.07 23.21
CA ASP A 207 21.69 -1.89 22.55
C ASP A 207 20.94 -3.20 22.47
N TYR A 208 21.61 -4.28 22.05
CA TYR A 208 21.03 -5.62 21.94
C TYR A 208 21.94 -6.67 22.58
N ASP A 209 21.36 -7.79 23.04
CA ASP A 209 22.10 -8.82 23.76
C ASP A 209 23.20 -9.48 22.91
N ASP A 210 24.38 -9.66 23.51
CA ASP A 210 25.44 -10.53 22.98
C ASP A 210 24.96 -12.00 23.02
N GLN A 211 24.75 -12.61 21.86
CA GLN A 211 24.14 -13.94 21.66
C GLN A 211 24.65 -15.09 22.57
N PRO A 212 23.84 -16.18 22.75
CA PRO A 212 22.57 -16.50 22.05
C PRO A 212 21.36 -16.62 23.03
N ALA A 213 20.10 -16.30 22.75
CA ALA A 213 19.29 -16.15 21.52
C ALA A 213 18.00 -15.35 21.84
N PRO A 214 17.26 -14.82 20.83
CA PRO A 214 16.19 -15.62 20.21
C PRO A 214 16.55 -16.08 18.79
N ILE A 215 15.81 -17.07 18.29
CA ILE A 215 15.84 -17.51 16.90
C ILE A 215 15.37 -16.35 16.01
N LEU A 216 16.30 -15.51 15.59
CA LEU A 216 16.18 -14.80 14.31
C LEU A 216 16.27 -15.86 13.20
N PRO A 217 15.62 -15.69 12.03
CA PRO A 217 15.78 -16.62 10.92
C PRO A 217 17.27 -16.85 10.68
N GLN A 218 17.67 -18.10 10.86
CA GLN A 218 19.03 -18.57 10.83
C GLN A 218 19.53 -18.46 9.39
N ASP A 219 20.37 -17.47 9.12
CA ASP A 219 21.24 -17.51 7.94
C ASP A 219 22.14 -18.74 8.08
N SER A 220 22.04 -19.66 7.12
CA SER A 220 22.70 -20.95 7.15
C SER A 220 24.15 -20.94 6.69
N GLU A 221 24.77 -19.81 6.32
CA GLU A 221 26.18 -19.82 5.89
C GLU A 221 26.99 -18.61 6.41
N SER A 222 27.82 -18.84 7.44
CA SER A 222 28.81 -17.91 8.02
C SER A 222 29.76 -17.23 7.00
N PRO A 223 30.63 -16.28 7.40
CA PRO A 223 30.44 -15.07 8.20
C PRO A 223 31.10 -13.89 7.45
N SER A 224 30.33 -13.06 6.75
CA SER A 224 30.82 -11.77 6.26
C SER A 224 29.68 -10.77 6.24
N ASP A 225 29.36 -10.25 7.43
CA ASP A 225 28.75 -8.93 7.61
C ASP A 225 27.60 -8.59 6.64
N GLU A 226 26.64 -9.50 6.50
CA GLU A 226 25.44 -9.32 5.66
C GLU A 226 24.34 -8.50 6.36
N ARG A 227 24.73 -7.53 7.21
CA ARG A 227 23.80 -6.54 7.81
C ARG A 227 23.22 -5.56 6.77
N ARG A 228 23.32 -5.83 5.46
CA ARG A 228 23.19 -4.81 4.40
C ARG A 228 22.46 -5.17 3.12
N ASN A 229 21.80 -6.33 3.00
CA ASN A 229 20.95 -6.61 1.84
C ASN A 229 19.46 -6.60 2.22
N PHE A 230 18.96 -5.38 2.40
CA PHE A 230 17.56 -5.06 2.64
C PHE A 230 16.74 -5.22 1.35
N THR A 231 15.94 -6.28 1.24
CA THR A 231 15.05 -6.52 0.08
C THR A 231 13.56 -6.38 0.38
N ALA A 232 13.17 -6.06 1.62
CA ALA A 232 11.79 -5.72 1.96
C ALA A 232 11.52 -4.23 1.71
N SER A 233 10.63 -3.93 0.76
CA SER A 233 10.13 -2.56 0.57
C SER A 233 9.29 -2.15 1.77
N TYR A 234 9.63 -1.03 2.40
CA TYR A 234 8.72 -0.35 3.30
C TYR A 234 7.48 0.05 2.50
N PRO A 235 6.26 -0.29 2.94
CA PRO A 235 5.05 0.03 2.21
C PRO A 235 4.81 1.54 2.26
N SER A 236 4.26 2.12 1.21
CA SER A 236 3.90 3.54 1.15
C SER A 236 2.39 3.70 1.29
N ILE A 237 1.92 4.79 1.89
CA ILE A 237 0.50 5.06 2.06
C ILE A 237 -0.01 6.03 0.98
N ASP A 238 -1.06 5.64 0.27
CA ASP A 238 -1.72 6.50 -0.72
C ASP A 238 -2.81 7.34 -0.02
N MET A 239 -2.40 8.51 0.48
CA MET A 239 -3.30 9.47 1.11
C MET A 239 -4.41 9.95 0.17
N ALA A 240 -4.12 10.05 -1.14
CA ALA A 240 -5.11 10.47 -2.13
C ALA A 240 -6.18 9.39 -2.32
N TRP A 241 -5.82 8.11 -2.28
CA TRP A 241 -6.78 7.01 -2.26
C TRP A 241 -7.71 7.12 -1.05
N PHE A 242 -7.14 7.34 0.15
CA PHE A 242 -7.95 7.49 1.37
C PHE A 242 -8.86 8.70 1.30
N TYR A 243 -8.38 9.85 0.82
CA TYR A 243 -9.22 11.03 0.59
C TYR A 243 -10.39 10.68 -0.33
N ASN A 244 -10.11 10.15 -1.52
CA ASN A 244 -11.11 9.93 -2.58
C ASN A 244 -12.12 8.81 -2.29
N ASN A 245 -11.69 7.74 -1.61
CA ASN A 245 -12.53 6.55 -1.36
C ASN A 245 -13.24 6.58 0.00
N THR A 246 -12.92 7.56 0.84
CA THR A 246 -13.71 7.84 2.04
C THR A 246 -15.00 8.55 1.63
N ALA A 247 -16.17 7.94 1.92
CA ALA A 247 -17.47 8.55 1.66
C ALA A 247 -17.52 9.98 2.24
N ALA A 248 -18.23 10.91 1.58
CA ALA A 248 -18.23 12.32 2.02
C ALA A 248 -18.66 12.51 3.50
N GLY A 249 -19.55 11.66 4.03
CA GLY A 249 -19.95 11.68 5.45
C GLY A 249 -18.93 11.09 6.43
N ASN A 250 -17.87 10.48 5.90
CA ASN A 250 -16.77 9.91 6.66
C ASN A 250 -15.56 10.87 6.76
N ARG A 251 -15.59 11.98 6.02
CA ARG A 251 -14.72 13.14 6.20
C ARG A 251 -15.34 14.08 7.23
N TRP A 252 -14.54 14.75 8.03
CA TRP A 252 -15.09 15.76 8.95
C TRP A 252 -15.67 16.95 8.14
N PRO A 253 -16.72 17.63 8.62
CA PRO A 253 -17.23 18.81 7.94
C PRO A 253 -16.18 19.92 7.97
N SER A 254 -16.05 20.67 6.88
CA SER A 254 -15.29 21.93 6.90
C SER A 254 -15.90 22.85 7.97
N PRO A 255 -15.08 23.55 8.78
CA PRO A 255 -13.63 23.66 8.68
C PRO A 255 -12.82 22.62 9.49
N SER A 256 -13.48 21.74 10.25
CA SER A 256 -12.87 20.76 11.18
C SER A 256 -12.10 19.59 10.54
N ASN A 257 -11.87 19.65 9.23
CA ASN A 257 -11.17 18.63 8.44
C ASN A 257 -9.94 19.19 7.69
N ARG A 258 -9.54 20.43 7.97
CA ARG A 258 -8.46 21.11 7.27
C ARG A 258 -7.62 21.86 8.28
N ASP A 259 -6.35 22.01 7.95
CA ASP A 259 -5.48 22.91 8.69
C ASP A 259 -5.91 24.35 8.37
N ILE A 260 -6.35 25.06 9.40
CA ILE A 260 -6.58 26.51 9.32
C ILE A 260 -5.65 27.11 10.34
N GLU A 261 -4.75 27.93 9.83
CA GLU A 261 -3.79 28.67 10.62
C GLU A 261 -4.26 30.12 10.78
N ALA A 262 -4.01 30.68 11.95
CA ALA A 262 -4.15 32.11 12.19
C ALA A 262 -3.05 32.58 13.14
N ALA A 263 -2.75 33.88 13.12
CA ALA A 263 -1.84 34.44 14.11
C ALA A 263 -2.62 34.73 15.39
N ALA A 264 -2.12 34.22 16.52
CA ALA A 264 -2.59 34.62 17.83
C ALA A 264 -2.20 36.08 18.09
N LEU A 265 -3.12 36.86 18.65
CA LEU A 265 -2.92 38.28 18.93
C LEU A 265 -2.37 38.46 20.35
N ALA A 266 -1.52 39.47 20.55
CA ALA A 266 -0.99 39.91 21.86
C ALA A 266 -2.05 40.41 22.87
N THR A 267 -3.33 40.26 22.54
CA THR A 267 -4.45 40.51 23.47
C THR A 267 -4.99 39.20 24.06
N SER A 268 -4.41 38.07 23.68
CA SER A 268 -4.65 36.78 24.32
C SER A 268 -4.15 36.83 25.75
N SER A 269 -4.94 36.32 26.68
CA SER A 269 -4.62 36.40 28.11
C SER A 269 -5.48 35.42 28.90
N GLY A 270 -4.88 34.83 29.94
CA GLY A 270 -5.57 33.82 30.74
C GLY A 270 -6.02 32.67 29.85
N SER A 271 -7.29 32.29 29.91
CA SER A 271 -7.87 31.28 29.01
C SER A 271 -8.44 31.85 27.72
N THR A 272 -8.21 33.12 27.38
CA THR A 272 -8.77 33.76 26.19
C THR A 272 -7.74 33.82 25.07
N LEU A 273 -8.07 33.20 23.93
CA LEU A 273 -7.29 33.29 22.70
C LEU A 273 -7.99 34.21 21.71
N ASN A 274 -7.27 35.22 21.22
CA ASN A 274 -7.72 36.07 20.11
C ASN A 274 -6.83 35.81 18.90
N VAL A 275 -7.42 35.75 17.71
CA VAL A 275 -6.68 35.58 16.45
C VAL A 275 -6.96 36.69 15.46
N ASP A 276 -6.08 36.88 14.48
CA ASP A 276 -6.18 37.90 13.45
C ASP A 276 -7.21 37.59 12.34
N GLN A 277 -7.68 36.35 12.25
CA GLN A 277 -8.59 35.89 11.21
C GLN A 277 -10.06 35.83 11.65
N GLY A 278 -10.92 36.60 10.96
CA GLY A 278 -12.38 36.54 11.14
C GLY A 278 -12.98 35.18 10.79
N GLY A 279 -13.91 34.68 11.60
CA GLY A 279 -14.55 33.39 11.36
C GLY A 279 -13.76 32.16 11.82
N PHE A 280 -12.52 32.31 12.28
CA PHE A 280 -11.62 31.20 12.62
C PHE A 280 -12.25 30.19 13.58
N PHE A 281 -12.87 30.65 14.68
CA PHE A 281 -13.50 29.77 15.66
C PHE A 281 -14.97 29.43 15.37
N ASN A 282 -15.52 29.82 14.22
CA ASN A 282 -16.94 29.60 13.94
C ASN A 282 -17.27 28.10 13.88
N GLY A 283 -18.15 27.64 14.77
CA GLY A 283 -18.52 26.22 14.88
C GLY A 283 -17.45 25.31 15.49
N MET A 284 -16.38 25.88 16.07
CA MET A 284 -15.23 25.11 16.60
C MET A 284 -15.31 24.76 18.09
N GLN A 285 -16.48 24.97 18.71
CA GLN A 285 -16.66 24.59 20.10
C GLN A 285 -16.39 23.09 20.31
N ASN A 286 -15.67 22.75 21.37
CA ASN A 286 -15.19 21.41 21.71
C ASN A 286 -14.12 20.82 20.79
N MET A 287 -13.62 21.56 19.79
CA MET A 287 -12.40 21.21 19.06
C MET A 287 -11.16 21.64 19.85
N ALA A 288 -9.97 21.28 19.37
CA ALA A 288 -8.72 21.73 19.97
C ALA A 288 -8.05 22.80 19.10
N VAL A 289 -7.14 23.55 19.72
CA VAL A 289 -6.23 24.47 19.07
C VAL A 289 -4.81 24.12 19.52
N ARG A 290 -3.86 24.12 18.58
CA ARG A 290 -2.44 23.87 18.81
C ARG A 290 -1.64 25.12 18.49
N ASN A 291 -0.65 25.43 19.32
CA ASN A 291 0.39 26.40 19.01
C ASN A 291 1.48 25.69 18.18
N SER A 292 1.70 26.17 16.97
CA SER A 292 2.75 25.72 16.05
C SER A 292 3.72 26.85 15.70
N GLY A 293 3.78 27.89 16.52
CA GLY A 293 4.72 29.00 16.37
C GLY A 293 6.18 28.61 16.64
N PRO A 294 7.14 29.52 16.42
CA PRO A 294 8.55 29.26 16.62
C PRO A 294 8.89 28.82 18.06
N GLY A 295 9.58 27.69 18.22
CA GLY A 295 9.87 27.13 19.56
C GLY A 295 8.73 26.30 20.16
N HIS A 296 7.57 26.33 19.49
CA HIS A 296 6.42 25.45 19.70
C HIS A 296 6.32 24.50 18.48
N GLY A 297 5.46 23.50 18.54
CA GLY A 297 5.36 22.48 17.48
C GLY A 297 5.69 21.07 17.94
N THR A 298 6.08 20.88 19.18
CA THR A 298 5.91 19.60 19.88
C THR A 298 4.53 19.55 20.54
N TRP A 299 3.99 18.36 20.81
CA TRP A 299 2.71 18.21 21.51
C TRP A 299 2.85 18.29 23.04
N ASN A 300 3.56 19.30 23.55
CA ASN A 300 3.66 19.50 24.99
C ASN A 300 2.34 20.04 25.54
N ASP A 301 2.06 19.85 26.83
CA ASP A 301 0.76 20.22 27.40
C ASP A 301 0.51 21.74 27.43
N GLY A 302 1.56 22.56 27.27
CA GLY A 302 1.44 24.01 27.08
C GLY A 302 1.14 24.46 25.64
N ASP A 303 1.29 23.57 24.66
CA ASP A 303 1.23 23.91 23.22
C ASP A 303 -0.13 23.56 22.59
N TRP A 304 -1.11 23.18 23.39
CA TRP A 304 -2.47 22.93 22.90
C TRP A 304 -3.52 23.15 23.99
N ALA A 305 -4.76 23.41 23.56
CA ALA A 305 -5.90 23.55 24.46
C ALA A 305 -7.22 23.19 23.76
N VAL A 306 -8.28 22.96 24.55
CA VAL A 306 -9.63 22.72 24.00
C VAL A 306 -10.41 24.02 23.99
N ILE A 307 -11.10 24.28 22.88
CA ILE A 307 -12.02 25.40 22.74
C ILE A 307 -13.28 25.12 23.54
N ASN A 308 -13.43 25.79 24.68
CA ASN A 308 -14.57 25.61 25.58
C ASN A 308 -15.78 26.44 25.12
N THR A 309 -15.59 27.72 24.80
CA THR A 309 -16.67 28.60 24.31
C THR A 309 -16.19 29.55 23.23
N VAL A 310 -17.07 29.88 22.27
CA VAL A 310 -16.81 30.83 21.20
C VAL A 310 -17.85 31.95 21.25
N PRO A 311 -17.53 33.14 21.80
CA PRO A 311 -18.47 34.24 21.88
C PRO A 311 -18.78 34.85 20.50
N GLY A 312 -20.08 34.91 20.14
CA GLY A 312 -20.52 35.44 18.83
C GLY A 312 -20.29 36.94 18.61
N GLY A 313 -20.03 37.72 19.67
CA GLY A 313 -19.84 39.18 19.59
C GLY A 313 -18.53 39.65 18.94
N TYR A 314 -17.60 38.74 18.63
CA TYR A 314 -16.25 39.07 18.14
C TYR A 314 -15.99 38.58 16.70
N ASN A 315 -17.02 38.42 15.87
CA ASN A 315 -16.88 37.85 14.52
C ASN A 315 -16.12 36.50 14.52
N TYR A 316 -16.26 35.72 15.61
CA TYR A 316 -15.58 34.44 15.84
C TYR A 316 -14.04 34.49 15.79
N THR A 317 -13.41 35.64 16.08
CA THR A 317 -11.95 35.77 16.25
C THR A 317 -11.47 35.44 17.66
N ARG A 318 -12.40 35.20 18.59
CA ARG A 318 -12.12 34.95 20.00
C ARG A 318 -12.68 33.61 20.44
N ALA A 319 -11.90 32.87 21.22
CA ALA A 319 -12.33 31.68 21.94
C ALA A 319 -11.88 31.74 23.41
N THR A 320 -12.67 31.13 24.28
CA THR A 320 -12.22 30.77 25.63
C THR A 320 -11.83 29.30 25.63
N LEU A 321 -10.63 29.02 26.10
CA LEU A 321 -10.02 27.71 26.18
C LEU A 321 -10.30 27.03 27.53
N ASP A 322 -10.05 25.74 27.61
CA ASP A 322 -10.24 24.93 28.82
C ASP A 322 -9.14 25.10 29.87
N ARG A 323 -8.06 25.80 29.51
CA ARG A 323 -6.91 26.11 30.36
C ARG A 323 -6.40 27.52 30.08
N THR A 324 -5.57 28.01 30.98
CA THR A 324 -4.79 29.23 30.76
C THR A 324 -3.74 28.96 29.68
N ILE A 325 -3.73 29.80 28.65
CA ILE A 325 -2.61 29.94 27.73
C ILE A 325 -1.72 31.06 28.28
N GLY A 326 -0.43 30.78 28.42
CA GLY A 326 0.53 31.80 28.84
C GLY A 326 0.74 32.86 27.74
N ASP A 327 1.53 33.88 28.06
CA ASP A 327 2.00 34.90 27.12
C ASP A 327 2.83 34.28 25.96
N ASP A 328 3.22 33.01 26.11
CA ASP A 328 4.00 32.20 25.16
C ASP A 328 3.27 31.90 23.84
N TRP A 329 2.02 32.33 23.64
CA TRP A 329 1.30 32.15 22.37
C TRP A 329 1.18 33.45 21.58
N ASP A 330 1.66 34.58 22.12
CA ASP A 330 1.46 35.88 21.51
C ASP A 330 2.23 36.05 20.19
N ASN A 331 1.50 36.32 19.10
CA ASN A 331 2.01 36.42 17.73
C ASN A 331 2.47 35.09 17.12
N ASP A 332 2.16 33.97 17.77
CA ASP A 332 2.42 32.64 17.23
C ASP A 332 1.35 32.18 16.25
N THR A 333 1.74 31.27 15.38
CA THR A 333 0.81 30.54 14.52
C THR A 333 0.04 29.52 15.35
N VAL A 334 -1.28 29.61 15.34
CA VAL A 334 -2.17 28.61 15.94
C VAL A 334 -2.96 27.86 14.87
N LYS A 335 -3.17 26.58 15.11
CA LYS A 335 -3.86 25.65 14.21
C LYS A 335 -5.09 25.05 14.87
N LEU A 336 -6.16 24.88 14.11
CA LEU A 336 -7.30 24.08 14.56
C LEU A 336 -6.99 22.58 14.45
N VAL A 337 -7.35 21.85 15.49
CA VAL A 337 -7.09 20.41 15.61
C VAL A 337 -8.41 19.67 15.77
N ARG A 338 -8.56 18.57 15.00
CA ARG A 338 -9.71 17.70 15.15
C ARG A 338 -9.63 16.96 16.49
N ARG A 339 -10.69 17.01 17.29
CA ARG A 339 -10.74 16.32 18.59
C ARG A 339 -11.69 15.13 18.59
N VAL A 340 -11.24 14.01 19.16
CA VAL A 340 -12.01 12.79 19.46
C VAL A 340 -12.07 12.66 20.98
N TYR A 341 -13.27 12.72 21.56
CA TYR A 341 -13.45 12.83 23.02
C TYR A 341 -14.76 12.19 23.54
N ASN A 342 -15.48 11.43 22.69
CA ASN A 342 -16.70 10.72 23.11
C ASN A 342 -16.40 9.26 23.50
N ASN A 343 -17.28 8.65 24.30
CA ASN A 343 -17.03 7.34 24.91
C ASN A 343 -16.90 6.18 23.92
N VAL A 344 -17.70 6.14 22.85
CA VAL A 344 -17.67 5.02 21.89
C VAL A 344 -17.92 5.53 20.46
N PHE A 345 -17.04 5.16 19.52
CA PHE A 345 -17.18 5.39 18.08
C PHE A 345 -17.31 4.06 17.34
N ASN A 346 -18.17 4.01 16.32
CA ASN A 346 -18.34 2.86 15.44
C ASN A 346 -18.62 3.33 14.02
N ASP A 347 -17.61 3.98 13.45
CA ASP A 347 -17.80 4.90 12.33
C ASP A 347 -17.07 4.47 11.05
N GLY A 348 -16.37 3.34 11.07
CA GLY A 348 -15.59 2.89 9.93
C GLY A 348 -14.36 3.77 9.67
N LEU A 349 -14.04 3.98 8.40
CA LEU A 349 -12.90 4.78 7.98
C LEU A 349 -13.18 6.28 8.19
N ARG A 350 -12.29 6.99 8.90
CA ARG A 350 -12.31 8.43 9.12
C ARG A 350 -11.05 9.06 8.54
N TYR A 351 -11.22 10.04 7.67
CA TYR A 351 -10.13 10.82 7.09
C TYR A 351 -10.11 12.22 7.71
N THR A 352 -8.94 12.62 8.23
CA THR A 352 -8.65 13.97 8.75
C THR A 352 -7.63 14.62 7.82
N GLY A 353 -8.07 15.61 7.06
CA GLY A 353 -7.21 16.33 6.10
C GLY A 353 -7.96 16.75 4.84
N GLY A 354 -7.23 17.38 3.91
CA GLY A 354 -7.66 17.50 2.54
C GLY A 354 -7.46 18.87 1.88
N LEU A 355 -7.08 18.79 0.60
CA LEU A 355 -7.18 19.84 -0.40
C LEU A 355 -8.65 20.10 -0.81
N ALA A 356 -9.06 21.36 -0.86
CA ALA A 356 -9.97 21.75 -1.95
C ALA A 356 -9.16 21.64 -3.25
N SER A 357 -9.72 20.99 -4.25
CA SER A 357 -9.23 21.01 -5.62
C SER A 357 -8.73 22.42 -6.01
N GLY A 358 -7.42 22.57 -6.22
CA GLY A 358 -6.83 23.76 -6.85
C GLY A 358 -5.96 24.68 -5.99
N GLU A 359 -5.83 24.47 -4.68
CA GLU A 359 -4.92 25.28 -3.84
C GLU A 359 -3.64 24.51 -3.53
N ALA A 360 -2.52 24.92 -4.14
CA ALA A 360 -1.20 24.41 -3.77
C ALA A 360 -0.89 24.86 -2.33
N GLY A 361 -0.66 23.89 -1.43
CA GLY A 361 -0.18 24.15 -0.06
C GLY A 361 -1.14 23.81 1.08
N ALA A 362 -2.19 22.99 0.88
CA ALA A 362 -3.00 22.53 2.01
C ALA A 362 -2.13 21.71 2.98
N LEU A 363 -1.95 22.28 4.17
CA LEU A 363 -1.17 21.76 5.27
C LEU A 363 -1.88 20.57 5.94
N SER A 364 -1.06 19.77 6.60
CA SER A 364 -1.36 18.53 7.29
C SER A 364 -2.28 18.75 8.50
N ALA A 365 -3.57 18.39 8.40
CA ALA A 365 -4.50 18.54 9.53
C ALA A 365 -4.21 17.49 10.63
N ASP A 366 -4.21 17.94 11.89
CA ASP A 366 -3.91 17.09 13.05
C ASP A 366 -5.18 16.48 13.70
N LEU A 367 -4.97 15.34 14.38
CA LEU A 367 -5.97 14.63 15.16
C LEU A 367 -5.52 14.46 16.62
N LEU A 368 -6.35 14.95 17.55
CA LEU A 368 -6.21 14.74 18.99
C LEU A 368 -7.27 13.75 19.48
N ILE A 369 -6.84 12.63 20.06
CA ILE A 369 -7.65 11.75 20.89
C ILE A 369 -7.48 12.19 22.35
N ASP A 370 -8.49 12.88 22.89
CA ASP A 370 -8.46 13.49 24.21
C ASP A 370 -9.16 12.60 25.24
N LEU A 371 -8.34 11.98 26.08
CA LEU A 371 -8.69 11.07 27.16
C LEU A 371 -8.62 11.75 28.53
N ARG A 372 -8.63 13.09 28.62
CA ARG A 372 -8.57 13.77 29.93
C ARG A 372 -9.89 13.65 30.70
N SER A 373 -11.02 13.57 30.01
CA SER A 373 -12.35 13.57 30.64
C SER A 373 -13.08 12.23 30.62
N THR A 374 -12.74 11.33 29.70
CA THR A 374 -13.42 10.03 29.55
C THR A 374 -12.53 9.04 28.82
N ASP A 375 -12.83 7.75 29.01
CA ASP A 375 -12.35 6.69 28.13
C ASP A 375 -12.88 6.90 26.71
N VAL A 376 -12.10 6.50 25.71
CA VAL A 376 -12.49 6.50 24.30
C VAL A 376 -12.35 5.07 23.76
N GLU A 377 -13.46 4.52 23.29
CA GLU A 377 -13.50 3.23 22.61
C GLU A 377 -13.75 3.41 21.10
N LEU A 378 -12.81 2.94 20.28
CA LEU A 378 -12.93 2.91 18.82
C LEU A 378 -13.25 1.48 18.37
N ARG A 379 -14.50 1.21 18.00
CA ARG A 379 -14.92 -0.09 17.47
C ARG A 379 -14.96 -0.02 15.95
N ASN A 380 -14.23 -0.91 15.26
CA ASN A 380 -14.19 -0.93 13.79
C ASN A 380 -13.98 0.46 13.15
N THR A 381 -13.23 1.34 13.83
CA THR A 381 -13.03 2.73 13.43
C THR A 381 -11.54 2.93 13.16
N TYR A 382 -11.24 3.58 12.03
CA TYR A 382 -9.89 3.74 11.50
C TYR A 382 -9.63 5.23 11.28
N HIS A 383 -8.52 5.77 11.77
CA HIS A 383 -8.18 7.18 11.59
C HIS A 383 -6.97 7.33 10.67
N ILE A 384 -7.20 7.95 9.52
CA ILE A 384 -6.18 8.34 8.55
C ILE A 384 -6.05 9.85 8.60
N CYS A 385 -4.84 10.35 8.83
CA CYS A 385 -4.56 11.76 9.12
C CYS A 385 -3.45 12.27 8.19
N GLU A 386 -3.57 13.47 7.64
CA GLU A 386 -2.45 14.09 6.89
C GLU A 386 -1.37 14.63 7.82
N GLY A 387 -1.74 15.06 9.04
CA GLY A 387 -0.83 15.53 10.09
C GLY A 387 -0.67 14.54 11.24
N ASP A 388 -0.37 15.09 12.41
CA ASP A 388 -0.05 14.32 13.61
C ASP A 388 -1.31 13.64 14.16
N ILE A 389 -1.12 12.47 14.77
CA ILE A 389 -2.14 11.78 15.56
C ILE A 389 -1.64 11.69 16.99
N VAL A 390 -2.33 12.37 17.90
CA VAL A 390 -1.87 12.49 19.28
C VAL A 390 -2.91 12.01 20.28
N VAL A 391 -2.47 11.23 21.25
CA VAL A 391 -3.30 10.70 22.33
C VAL A 391 -2.86 11.35 23.65
N LYS A 392 -3.78 12.04 24.32
CA LYS A 392 -3.50 12.76 25.58
C LYS A 392 -4.48 12.41 26.67
N GLY A 393 -4.01 12.38 27.93
CA GLY A 393 -4.85 12.15 29.10
C GLY A 393 -4.68 10.77 29.75
N THR A 394 -5.33 10.61 30.90
CA THR A 394 -5.12 9.51 31.85
C THR A 394 -6.21 8.42 31.79
N ASN A 395 -7.23 8.58 30.95
CA ASN A 395 -8.25 7.56 30.74
C ASN A 395 -7.83 6.55 29.65
N GLU A 396 -8.62 5.49 29.47
CA GLU A 396 -8.34 4.39 28.54
C GLU A 396 -8.66 4.78 27.10
N LEU A 397 -7.73 4.48 26.18
CA LEU A 397 -8.01 4.32 24.75
C LEU A 397 -8.07 2.83 24.42
N ALA A 398 -9.23 2.39 23.95
CA ALA A 398 -9.46 1.02 23.53
C ALA A 398 -9.87 0.98 22.05
N ILE A 399 -9.02 0.44 21.19
CA ILE A 399 -9.33 0.21 19.78
C ILE A 399 -9.57 -1.28 19.59
N ARG A 400 -10.77 -1.66 19.12
CA ARG A 400 -11.22 -3.06 19.07
C ARG A 400 -11.89 -3.38 17.74
N PHE A 401 -11.53 -4.51 17.14
CA PHE A 401 -12.23 -5.04 15.97
C PHE A 401 -13.12 -6.21 16.34
N THR A 402 -14.42 -6.09 16.03
CA THR A 402 -15.46 -7.01 16.53
C THR A 402 -16.09 -7.86 15.44
N GLY A 403 -15.70 -7.70 14.17
CA GLY A 403 -16.32 -8.41 13.05
C GLY A 403 -15.38 -8.76 11.90
N THR A 404 -15.95 -9.45 10.92
CA THR A 404 -15.37 -9.71 9.59
C THR A 404 -15.69 -8.55 8.66
N GLY A 405 -14.70 -8.01 7.95
CA GLY A 405 -14.89 -6.90 7.04
C GLY A 405 -13.57 -6.27 6.63
N THR A 406 -13.65 -5.26 5.77
CA THR A 406 -12.52 -4.44 5.34
C THR A 406 -11.83 -3.78 6.54
N ARG A 407 -10.54 -4.07 6.71
CA ARG A 407 -9.65 -3.40 7.68
C ARG A 407 -8.74 -2.39 7.01
N TYR A 408 -8.51 -1.29 7.68
CA TYR A 408 -7.52 -0.28 7.33
C TYR A 408 -6.50 -0.17 8.47
N PRO A 409 -5.41 0.60 8.33
CA PRO A 409 -4.62 0.96 9.49
C PRO A 409 -5.51 1.62 10.53
N THR A 410 -5.24 1.29 11.78
CA THR A 410 -6.01 1.81 12.91
C THR A 410 -5.74 3.28 13.12
N LEU A 411 -4.45 3.64 13.16
CA LEU A 411 -3.97 5.01 13.14
C LEU A 411 -2.93 5.09 12.03
N ALA A 412 -3.12 5.97 11.05
CA ALA A 412 -2.13 6.16 10.02
C ALA A 412 -1.98 7.59 9.54
N THR A 413 -0.75 7.92 9.15
CA THR A 413 -0.38 9.18 8.52
C THR A 413 0.79 8.94 7.56
N GLN A 414 0.95 9.83 6.59
CA GLN A 414 2.10 9.81 5.71
C GLN A 414 3.27 10.60 6.30
N ASN A 415 3.01 11.81 6.78
CA ASN A 415 4.05 12.76 7.17
C ASN A 415 4.01 13.16 8.65
N GLY A 416 2.92 12.86 9.36
CA GLY A 416 2.75 13.24 10.75
C GLY A 416 3.34 12.24 11.73
N ASP A 417 3.56 12.71 12.95
CA ASP A 417 3.95 11.88 14.07
C ASP A 417 2.72 11.20 14.68
N ILE A 418 2.90 9.98 15.19
CA ILE A 418 1.89 9.31 16.02
C ILE A 418 2.42 9.25 17.44
N ILE A 419 1.81 10.04 18.32
CA ILE A 419 2.31 10.28 19.67
C ILE A 419 1.27 9.84 20.69
N SER A 420 1.59 8.83 21.48
CA SER A 420 0.82 8.42 22.65
C SER A 420 1.76 8.30 23.83
N ILE A 421 2.04 9.43 24.46
CA ILE A 421 2.84 9.49 25.69
C ILE A 421 1.93 9.58 26.91
N GLU A 422 2.34 8.92 27.99
CA GLU A 422 1.68 9.04 29.27
C GLU A 422 1.87 10.47 29.82
N PRO A 423 0.79 11.17 30.23
CA PRO A 423 0.94 12.47 30.86
C PRO A 423 1.45 12.31 32.30
N LEU A 424 2.13 13.33 32.84
CA LEU A 424 2.76 13.27 34.17
C LEU A 424 1.78 12.88 35.29
N GLU A 425 0.50 13.25 35.18
CA GLU A 425 -0.53 12.92 36.17
C GLU A 425 -0.81 11.42 36.27
N ALA A 426 -0.55 10.65 35.22
CA ALA A 426 -0.73 9.20 35.25
C ALA A 426 0.36 8.48 36.04
N LEU A 427 1.47 9.15 36.40
CA LEU A 427 2.47 8.60 37.33
C LEU A 427 1.88 8.31 38.73
N ALA A 428 0.72 8.88 39.07
CA ALA A 428 -0.01 8.55 40.30
C ALA A 428 -0.79 7.23 40.22
N LEU A 429 -0.96 6.66 39.02
CA LEU A 429 -1.63 5.38 38.81
C LEU A 429 -0.71 4.21 39.12
N SER A 430 -1.28 3.08 39.53
CA SER A 430 -0.50 1.84 39.64
C SER A 430 -0.07 1.34 38.26
N GLU A 431 1.04 0.60 38.21
CA GLU A 431 1.54 -0.04 36.99
C GLU A 431 0.46 -0.85 36.25
N SER A 432 -0.36 -1.59 36.99
CA SER A 432 -1.46 -2.37 36.43
C SER A 432 -2.57 -1.54 35.78
N GLN A 433 -2.73 -0.28 36.19
CA GLN A 433 -3.66 0.68 35.60
C GLN A 433 -3.04 1.33 34.37
N ARG A 434 -1.76 1.73 34.44
CA ARG A 434 -1.02 2.32 33.32
C ARG A 434 -0.98 1.40 32.11
N GLN A 435 -0.74 0.10 32.34
CA GLN A 435 -0.80 -0.94 31.32
C GLN A 435 -2.15 -1.10 30.63
N ARG A 436 -3.25 -0.53 31.15
CA ARG A 436 -4.57 -0.60 30.52
C ARG A 436 -4.90 0.64 29.72
N LEU A 437 -4.12 1.71 29.84
CA LEU A 437 -4.42 3.02 29.26
C LEU A 437 -4.44 3.00 27.73
N ARG A 438 -3.67 2.13 27.07
CA ARG A 438 -3.55 2.08 25.61
C ARG A 438 -3.71 0.64 25.11
N GLN A 439 -4.94 0.26 24.84
CA GLN A 439 -5.27 -1.03 24.22
C GLN A 439 -5.55 -0.80 22.74
N ILE A 440 -4.57 -1.11 21.89
CA ILE A 440 -4.65 -0.85 20.45
C ILE A 440 -4.61 -2.18 19.73
N ASP A 441 -5.64 -2.46 18.92
CA ASP A 441 -5.68 -3.56 17.95
C ASP A 441 -5.40 -2.98 16.56
N GLY A 442 -4.84 -3.77 15.65
CA GLY A 442 -4.59 -3.43 14.25
C GLY A 442 -3.20 -2.85 13.97
N LEU A 443 -3.13 -1.81 13.14
CA LEU A 443 -1.87 -1.27 12.63
C LEU A 443 -1.75 0.21 12.98
N VAL A 444 -0.63 0.58 13.60
CA VAL A 444 -0.18 1.96 13.76
C VAL A 444 0.90 2.22 12.73
N TYR A 445 0.70 3.18 11.84
CA TYR A 445 1.58 3.39 10.68
C TYR A 445 1.89 4.87 10.46
N SER A 446 3.16 5.24 10.41
CA SER A 446 3.61 6.51 9.84
C SER A 446 4.68 6.26 8.78
N GLU A 447 4.56 6.84 7.59
CA GLU A 447 5.56 6.64 6.54
C GLU A 447 6.85 7.42 6.87
N PHE A 448 6.73 8.72 7.09
CA PHE A 448 7.84 9.65 7.28
C PHE A 448 7.89 10.29 8.67
N GLY A 449 6.89 10.04 9.51
CA GLY A 449 6.86 10.57 10.88
C GLY A 449 7.30 9.57 11.94
N HIS A 450 7.55 10.11 13.13
CA HIS A 450 7.91 9.36 14.33
C HIS A 450 6.68 8.71 14.95
N VAL A 451 6.78 7.43 15.25
CA VAL A 451 5.82 6.73 16.11
C VAL A 451 6.38 6.62 17.52
N ASN A 452 5.84 7.39 18.46
CA ASN A 452 6.24 7.38 19.87
C ASN A 452 5.07 6.87 20.74
N LEU A 453 5.23 5.67 21.27
CA LEU A 453 4.15 4.93 21.92
C LEU A 453 4.57 4.48 23.31
N ASN A 454 3.71 4.74 24.29
CA ASN A 454 3.92 4.42 25.69
C ASN A 454 2.76 3.56 26.25
N TYR A 455 3.10 2.48 26.97
CA TYR A 455 2.17 1.46 27.53
C TYR A 455 1.19 0.85 26.53
N ILE A 456 1.59 0.65 25.27
CA ILE A 456 0.69 0.03 24.30
C ILE A 456 0.61 -1.49 24.50
N ARG A 457 -0.57 -2.05 24.29
CA ARG A 457 -0.77 -3.50 24.27
C ARG A 457 -1.93 -3.89 23.37
N PRO A 458 -1.97 -5.14 22.88
CA PRO A 458 -3.18 -5.66 22.27
C PRO A 458 -4.32 -5.76 23.31
N PRO A 459 -5.59 -5.54 22.93
CA PRO A 459 -6.71 -5.67 23.86
C PRO A 459 -6.87 -7.11 24.39
N VAL A 460 -7.25 -7.23 25.66
CA VAL A 460 -7.59 -8.53 26.26
C VAL A 460 -9.01 -8.91 25.84
N THR A 461 -9.16 -9.92 24.99
CA THR A 461 -10.47 -10.46 24.59
C THR A 461 -10.56 -11.96 24.85
N SER A 462 -11.66 -12.63 24.50
CA SER A 462 -11.79 -14.09 24.55
C SER A 462 -11.45 -14.79 23.23
N SER A 463 -11.21 -14.05 22.14
CA SER A 463 -10.94 -14.60 20.80
C SER A 463 -9.48 -14.32 20.38
N PRO A 464 -8.62 -15.35 20.21
CA PRO A 464 -7.19 -15.16 19.88
C PRO A 464 -6.93 -14.72 18.44
N SER A 465 -7.82 -15.02 17.50
CA SER A 465 -7.58 -14.92 16.05
C SER A 465 -7.48 -13.49 15.49
N PHE A 466 -7.59 -12.47 16.34
CA PHE A 466 -7.63 -11.06 15.92
C PHE A 466 -6.80 -10.14 16.82
N ARG A 467 -5.82 -10.66 17.57
CA ARG A 467 -5.07 -9.88 18.59
C ARG A 467 -3.69 -9.45 18.11
N GLY A 468 -3.66 -8.63 17.07
CA GLY A 468 -2.39 -8.09 16.57
C GLY A 468 -2.34 -6.59 16.82
N ASN A 469 -1.20 -6.10 17.27
CA ASN A 469 -0.85 -4.70 17.09
C ASN A 469 0.48 -4.65 16.36
N LEU A 470 0.46 -4.06 15.18
CA LEU A 470 1.64 -3.86 14.35
C LEU A 470 2.03 -2.38 14.41
N VAL A 471 3.33 -2.11 14.46
CA VAL A 471 3.85 -0.74 14.55
C VAL A 471 4.85 -0.49 13.43
N TYR A 472 4.55 0.49 12.58
CA TYR A 472 5.34 0.87 11.42
C TYR A 472 5.64 2.37 11.49
N GLY A 473 6.90 2.77 11.35
CA GLY A 473 7.29 4.19 11.47
C GLY A 473 8.57 4.54 10.71
N TYR A 474 8.78 5.83 10.43
CA TYR A 474 10.10 6.31 9.99
C TYR A 474 11.17 6.04 11.03
N ARG A 475 10.82 6.32 12.29
CA ARG A 475 11.50 5.89 13.51
C ARG A 475 10.44 5.54 14.53
N ILE A 476 10.78 4.64 15.46
CA ILE A 476 9.85 4.14 16.47
C ILE A 476 10.51 4.31 17.85
N THR A 477 9.77 4.89 18.80
CA THR A 477 10.14 4.90 20.21
C THR A 477 9.07 4.16 21.00
N LEU A 478 9.48 3.15 21.75
CA LEU A 478 8.62 2.40 22.68
C LEU A 478 9.01 2.74 24.12
N ASP A 479 8.02 3.11 24.91
CA ASP A 479 8.17 3.46 26.31
C ASP A 479 7.12 2.74 27.19
N GLY A 480 7.34 2.71 28.50
CA GLY A 480 6.50 1.99 29.45
C GLY A 480 6.49 0.49 29.21
N ALA A 481 5.59 -0.22 29.89
CA ALA A 481 5.37 -1.65 29.68
C ALA A 481 4.55 -1.87 28.40
N THR A 482 5.26 -2.12 27.30
CA THR A 482 4.69 -2.22 25.95
C THR A 482 4.72 -3.67 25.45
N THR A 483 3.61 -4.10 24.87
CA THR A 483 3.47 -5.40 24.20
C THR A 483 3.03 -5.19 22.75
N VAL A 484 3.79 -5.73 21.80
CA VAL A 484 3.49 -5.72 20.37
C VAL A 484 3.36 -7.15 19.90
N THR A 485 2.21 -7.56 19.39
CA THR A 485 1.97 -8.93 18.93
C THR A 485 1.69 -8.95 17.45
N TYR A 486 2.48 -9.74 16.72
CA TYR A 486 2.19 -10.06 15.33
C TYR A 486 0.98 -10.99 15.25
N VAL A 487 -0.05 -10.52 14.58
CA VAL A 487 -1.09 -11.36 13.98
C VAL A 487 -1.17 -10.93 12.53
N PRO A 488 -1.35 -11.85 11.55
CA PRO A 488 -1.57 -11.47 10.17
C PRO A 488 -2.67 -10.42 10.06
N ALA A 489 -2.26 -9.17 9.92
CA ALA A 489 -3.19 -8.06 9.77
C ALA A 489 -3.66 -8.13 8.32
N VAL A 490 -4.84 -8.71 8.10
CA VAL A 490 -5.48 -8.64 6.79
C VAL A 490 -5.94 -7.20 6.59
N LEU A 491 -5.04 -6.32 6.15
CA LEU A 491 -5.45 -5.05 5.54
C LEU A 491 -6.35 -5.41 4.37
N SER A 492 -7.52 -4.78 4.33
CA SER A 492 -8.48 -4.96 3.26
C SER A 492 -7.80 -4.72 1.94
N SER A 493 -8.09 -5.62 1.03
CA SER A 493 -7.68 -5.61 -0.34
C SER A 493 -8.44 -4.58 -1.19
N SER A 494 -8.80 -3.43 -0.61
CA SER A 494 -9.53 -2.37 -1.31
C SER A 494 -8.71 -1.09 -1.51
N GLY A 495 -7.40 -1.09 -1.25
CA GLY A 495 -6.50 0.01 -1.62
C GLY A 495 -6.11 0.93 -0.47
N GLY A 496 -5.10 1.76 -0.73
CA GLY A 496 -4.54 2.74 0.21
C GLY A 496 -3.09 2.46 0.63
N PHE A 497 -2.57 1.26 0.43
CA PHE A 497 -1.15 0.95 0.58
C PHE A 497 -0.55 0.54 -0.75
N ILE A 498 0.55 1.18 -1.10
CA ILE A 498 1.38 0.87 -2.24
C ILE A 498 2.53 0.05 -1.72
N PHE A 499 2.54 -1.23 -2.06
CA PHE A 499 3.69 -2.09 -1.83
C PHE A 499 4.55 -2.14 -3.10
N ALA A 500 5.84 -2.46 -2.96
CA ALA A 500 6.71 -2.60 -4.14
C ALA A 500 6.08 -3.53 -5.17
N SER A 501 6.22 -3.14 -6.44
CA SER A 501 5.76 -3.94 -7.56
C SER A 501 6.40 -5.32 -7.51
N SER A 502 5.57 -6.35 -7.59
CA SER A 502 6.00 -7.71 -7.90
C SER A 502 6.97 -7.72 -9.09
N GLU A 503 8.13 -8.34 -8.92
CA GLU A 503 9.08 -8.55 -10.01
C GLU A 503 8.41 -9.36 -11.12
N LEU A 504 8.19 -8.71 -12.26
CA LEU A 504 7.57 -9.34 -13.42
C LEU A 504 8.65 -10.15 -14.15
N ASN A 505 8.87 -11.38 -13.71
CA ASN A 505 9.81 -12.27 -14.37
C ASN A 505 9.12 -12.94 -15.57
N TRP A 506 9.38 -12.41 -16.76
CA TRP A 506 8.79 -12.84 -18.01
C TRP A 506 9.47 -14.13 -18.51
N GLN A 507 8.68 -15.17 -18.75
CA GLN A 507 9.12 -16.37 -19.47
C GLN A 507 8.12 -16.69 -20.58
N GLU A 508 8.56 -16.51 -21.83
CA GLU A 508 7.90 -17.08 -22.99
C GLU A 508 8.07 -18.60 -22.98
N GLN A 509 6.95 -19.34 -23.09
CA GLN A 509 6.94 -20.77 -23.42
C GLN A 509 6.20 -21.01 -24.74
#